data_AF-A0A7I9VJ09-F1
#
_entry.id   AF-A0A7I9VJ09-F1
#
_cell.length_a   1.000
_cell.length_b   1.000
_cell.length_c   1.000
_cell.angle_alpha   90.00
_cell.angle_beta   90.00
_cell.angle_gamma   90.00
#
_symmetry.space_group_name_H-M   'P 1'
#
loop_
_entity.id
_entity.type
_entity.pdbx_description
1 polymer ?
#
loop_
_entity_poly.entity_id
_entity_poly.type
_entity_poly.pdbx_seq_one_letter_code
_entity_poly.pdbx_strand_id
1 'polypeptide(L)'
;MSATGMGLLLEEHRTEIGTTWRQAVERELAVREPALAFAVAPLLREMALALGGDAEARRSREAWTRCAVLVRSSAAPAQLAREFKLLHRCLWQALKTRGAPISQGERLAADEWLDEALAEALERLERVRLRAASFEQHGPVVIPPIARQTRAAVPPRPTPPPLPRRATARPAPAAPEPILELEPIDPS
;
A
#
# COMPACT_ATOMS: atom_id res chain seq x y z
N MET A 1 -6.47 -31.78 -4.03
CA MET A 1 -7.10 -31.79 -2.69
C MET A 1 -6.79 -30.46 -2.01
N SER A 2 -7.85 -29.66 -1.84
CA SER A 2 -8.02 -28.46 -1.00
C SER A 2 -6.76 -27.67 -0.57
N ALA A 3 -6.35 -26.68 -1.38
CA ALA A 3 -5.46 -25.58 -0.98
C ALA A 3 -6.18 -24.51 -0.13
N THR A 4 -7.44 -24.75 0.27
CA THR A 4 -8.35 -23.74 0.84
C THR A 4 -8.04 -23.41 2.31
N GLY A 5 -7.25 -24.23 3.00
CA GLY A 5 -7.00 -24.08 4.44
C GLY A 5 -6.06 -22.92 4.77
N MET A 6 -4.93 -22.83 4.07
CA MET A 6 -3.91 -21.82 4.42
C MET A 6 -4.38 -20.38 4.19
N GLY A 7 -5.03 -20.09 3.07
CA GLY A 7 -5.55 -18.75 2.80
C GLY A 7 -6.52 -18.24 3.87
N LEU A 8 -7.41 -19.11 4.36
CA LEU A 8 -8.36 -18.78 5.42
C LEU A 8 -7.66 -18.55 6.76
N LEU A 9 -6.72 -19.42 7.15
CA LEU A 9 -5.94 -19.25 8.39
C LEU A 9 -5.15 -17.93 8.39
N LEU A 10 -4.58 -17.56 7.24
CA LEU A 10 -3.88 -16.29 7.09
C LEU A 10 -4.81 -15.08 7.25
N GLU A 11 -5.99 -15.15 6.64
CA GLU A 11 -7.00 -14.10 6.73
C GLU A 11 -7.47 -13.89 8.18
N GLU A 12 -7.71 -14.99 8.92
CA GLU A 12 -8.11 -14.99 10.32
C GLU A 12 -7.03 -14.39 11.24
N HIS A 13 -5.77 -14.74 11.02
CA HIS A 13 -4.66 -14.37 11.91
C HIS A 13 -3.87 -13.13 11.46
N ARG A 14 -4.20 -12.54 10.32
CA ARG A 14 -3.51 -11.36 9.74
C ARG A 14 -3.23 -10.25 10.77
N THR A 15 -4.21 -9.90 11.59
CA THR A 15 -4.07 -8.82 12.57
C THR A 15 -3.09 -9.21 13.68
N GLU A 16 -3.18 -10.45 14.17
CA GLU A 16 -2.25 -10.99 15.17
C GLU A 16 -0.81 -10.98 14.61
N ILE A 17 -0.61 -11.52 13.41
CA ILE A 17 0.68 -11.57 12.72
C ILE A 17 1.26 -10.16 12.57
N GLY A 18 0.48 -9.20 12.08
CA GLY A 18 0.94 -7.81 11.89
C GLY A 18 1.30 -7.12 13.21
N THR A 19 0.58 -7.41 14.29
CA THR A 19 0.84 -6.84 15.61
C THR A 19 2.11 -7.43 16.23
N THR A 20 2.27 -8.76 16.19
CA THR A 20 3.46 -9.46 16.67
C THR A 20 4.69 -9.07 15.85
N TRP A 21 4.54 -8.92 14.54
CA TRP A 21 5.61 -8.44 13.66
C TRP A 21 6.09 -7.05 14.06
N ARG A 22 5.17 -6.10 14.29
CA ARG A 22 5.53 -4.73 14.70
C ARG A 22 6.32 -4.73 16.01
N GLN A 23 5.87 -5.51 16.99
CA GLN A 23 6.57 -5.68 18.26
C GLN A 23 7.94 -6.36 18.10
N ALA A 24 8.09 -7.28 17.14
CA ALA A 24 9.38 -7.91 16.85
C ALA A 24 10.35 -6.92 16.18
N VAL A 25 9.89 -6.10 15.24
CA VAL A 25 10.70 -5.07 14.59
C VAL A 25 11.22 -4.05 15.61
N GLU A 26 10.33 -3.57 16.49
CA GLU A 26 10.72 -2.61 17.53
C GLU A 26 11.74 -3.21 18.50
N ARG A 27 11.52 -4.46 18.95
CA ARG A 27 12.40 -5.11 19.94
C ARG A 27 13.75 -5.56 19.35
N GLU A 28 13.77 -6.11 18.13
CA GLU A 28 14.97 -6.77 17.58
C GLU A 28 15.77 -5.88 16.64
N LEU A 29 15.11 -4.96 15.94
CA LEU A 29 15.79 -4.04 15.01
C LEU A 29 15.95 -2.63 15.57
N ALA A 30 15.34 -2.33 16.73
CA ALA A 30 15.29 -0.99 17.32
C ALA A 30 14.74 0.07 16.34
N VAL A 31 13.90 -0.37 15.38
CA VAL A 31 13.30 0.48 14.35
C VAL A 31 11.93 0.94 14.82
N ARG A 32 11.80 2.24 15.11
CA ARG A 32 10.49 2.87 15.40
C ARG A 32 9.63 3.03 14.17
N GLU A 33 10.26 3.15 13.02
CA GLU A 33 9.60 3.42 11.76
C GLU A 33 9.95 2.37 10.69
N PRO A 34 9.23 1.24 10.68
CA PRO A 34 9.51 0.14 9.77
C PRO A 34 9.32 0.52 8.30
N ALA A 35 10.15 -0.04 7.44
CA ALA A 35 10.03 0.07 5.98
C ALA A 35 8.69 -0.50 5.48
N LEU A 36 8.23 -1.59 6.08
CA LEU A 36 7.00 -2.30 5.73
C LEU A 36 5.75 -1.80 6.46
N ALA A 37 5.83 -0.74 7.28
CA ALA A 37 4.74 -0.35 8.19
C ALA A 37 3.36 -0.23 7.50
N PHE A 38 3.32 0.28 6.26
CA PHE A 38 2.11 0.39 5.45
C PHE A 38 1.84 -0.82 4.56
N ALA A 39 2.85 -1.64 4.29
CA ALA A 39 2.78 -2.78 3.39
C ALA A 39 2.33 -4.08 4.09
N VAL A 40 2.57 -4.27 5.39
CA VAL A 40 2.31 -5.56 6.05
C VAL A 40 0.85 -6.00 5.97
N ALA A 41 -0.10 -5.13 6.31
CA ALA A 41 -1.52 -5.48 6.26
C ALA A 41 -2.00 -5.87 4.84
N PRO A 42 -1.73 -5.08 3.79
CA PRO A 42 -2.08 -5.48 2.42
C PRO A 42 -1.29 -6.69 1.93
N LEU A 43 -0.01 -6.85 2.29
CA LEU A 43 0.78 -8.04 1.96
C LEU A 43 0.11 -9.32 2.49
N LEU A 44 -0.25 -9.33 3.79
CA LEU A 44 -0.90 -10.49 4.41
C LEU A 44 -2.26 -10.79 3.78
N ARG A 45 -3.03 -9.76 3.42
CA ARG A 45 -4.32 -9.91 2.72
C ARG A 45 -4.13 -10.51 1.33
N GLU A 46 -3.20 -9.99 0.54
CA GLU A 46 -2.95 -10.49 -0.81
C GLU A 46 -2.38 -11.92 -0.79
N MET A 47 -1.55 -12.24 0.20
CA MET A 47 -1.05 -13.60 0.41
C MET A 47 -2.19 -14.57 0.77
N ALA A 48 -3.10 -14.16 1.66
CA ALA A 48 -4.29 -14.96 2.01
C ALA A 48 -5.17 -15.24 0.77
N LEU A 49 -5.36 -14.24 -0.08
CA LEU A 49 -6.10 -14.39 -1.34
C LEU A 49 -5.38 -15.30 -2.33
N ALA A 50 -4.07 -15.13 -2.51
CA ALA A 50 -3.27 -15.92 -3.44
C ALA A 50 -3.23 -17.41 -3.04
N LEU A 51 -3.19 -17.69 -1.74
CA LEU A 51 -3.17 -19.06 -1.20
C LEU A 51 -4.59 -19.63 -1.01
N GLY A 52 -5.65 -18.85 -1.22
CA GLY A 52 -7.05 -19.24 -1.03
C GLY A 52 -7.71 -20.00 -2.19
N GLY A 53 -7.02 -20.15 -3.34
CA GLY A 53 -7.43 -21.05 -4.42
C GLY A 53 -8.30 -20.46 -5.54
N ASP A 54 -8.79 -19.23 -5.42
CA ASP A 54 -9.55 -18.58 -6.49
C ASP A 54 -8.61 -17.79 -7.40
N ALA A 55 -8.15 -18.43 -8.48
CA ALA A 55 -7.47 -17.90 -9.68
C ALA A 55 -6.16 -17.05 -9.55
N GLU A 56 -5.08 -17.73 -9.92
CA GLU A 56 -3.91 -17.30 -10.71
C GLU A 56 -2.77 -16.46 -10.11
N ALA A 57 -1.55 -16.98 -10.31
CA ALA A 57 -0.25 -16.33 -10.18
C ALA A 57 -0.10 -14.99 -10.95
N ARG A 58 -1.00 -14.65 -11.88
CA ARG A 58 -1.06 -13.29 -12.46
C ARG A 58 -1.51 -12.26 -11.43
N ARG A 59 -2.42 -12.62 -10.52
CA ARG A 59 -2.80 -11.73 -9.41
C ARG A 59 -1.68 -11.55 -8.42
N SER A 60 -0.80 -12.53 -8.22
CA SER A 60 0.29 -12.41 -7.26
C SER A 60 1.32 -11.36 -7.71
N ARG A 61 1.70 -11.32 -9.00
CA ARG A 61 2.61 -10.26 -9.51
C ARG A 61 2.04 -8.85 -9.36
N GLU A 62 0.78 -8.66 -9.74
CA GLU A 62 0.11 -7.37 -9.55
C GLU A 62 -0.01 -7.01 -8.06
N ALA A 63 -0.31 -7.99 -7.20
CA ALA A 63 -0.40 -7.80 -5.77
C ALA A 63 0.94 -7.40 -5.14
N TRP A 64 2.04 -8.06 -5.51
CA TRP A 64 3.39 -7.69 -5.06
C TRP A 64 3.74 -6.28 -5.51
N THR A 65 3.43 -5.94 -6.76
CA THR A 65 3.67 -4.59 -7.30
C THR A 65 2.92 -3.52 -6.51
N ARG A 66 1.63 -3.77 -6.20
CA ARG A 66 0.81 -2.86 -5.37
C ARG A 66 1.38 -2.72 -3.96
N CYS A 67 1.79 -3.81 -3.34
CA CYS A 67 2.36 -3.81 -1.99
C CYS A 67 3.74 -3.15 -1.94
N ALA A 68 4.58 -3.37 -2.96
CA ALA A 68 5.92 -2.81 -3.07
C ALA A 68 5.91 -1.27 -3.12
N VAL A 69 4.86 -0.66 -3.69
CA VAL A 69 4.68 0.80 -3.70
C VAL A 69 4.45 1.37 -2.30
N LEU A 70 3.92 0.57 -1.36
CA LEU A 70 3.68 0.98 0.03
C LEU A 70 4.94 0.86 0.90
N VAL A 71 6.01 0.27 0.38
CA VAL A 71 7.30 0.21 1.06
C VAL A 71 7.93 1.59 1.05
N ARG A 72 8.38 2.02 2.22
CA ARG A 72 9.03 3.33 2.39
C ARG A 72 10.24 3.48 1.48
N SER A 73 10.25 4.51 0.63
CA SER A 73 11.30 4.76 -0.35
C SER A 73 12.70 5.03 0.23
N SER A 74 12.78 5.57 1.44
CA SER A 74 14.06 5.84 2.13
C SER A 74 14.65 4.62 2.84
N ALA A 75 13.96 3.47 2.84
CA ALA A 75 14.41 2.29 3.55
C ALA A 75 15.74 1.75 3.00
N ALA A 76 16.65 1.35 3.90
CA ALA A 76 17.84 0.59 3.51
C ALA A 76 17.46 -0.82 3.05
N PRO A 77 18.06 -1.39 1.98
CA PRO A 77 17.75 -2.76 1.52
C PRO A 77 17.92 -3.80 2.62
N ALA A 78 18.98 -3.65 3.43
CA ALA A 78 19.26 -4.55 4.54
C ALA A 78 18.21 -4.46 5.66
N GLN A 79 17.62 -3.29 5.89
CA GLN A 79 16.52 -3.13 6.84
C GLN A 79 15.27 -3.85 6.31
N LEU A 80 14.91 -3.63 5.04
CA LEU A 80 13.77 -4.28 4.41
C LEU A 80 13.86 -5.80 4.48
N ALA A 81 15.01 -6.38 4.13
CA ALA A 81 15.25 -7.82 4.20
C ALA A 81 15.08 -8.37 5.63
N ARG A 82 15.59 -7.64 6.64
CA ARG A 82 15.41 -8.03 8.05
C ARG A 82 13.95 -7.96 8.49
N GLU A 83 13.21 -6.94 8.08
CA GLU A 83 11.78 -6.81 8.38
C GLU A 83 10.94 -7.93 7.74
N PHE A 84 11.24 -8.31 6.49
CA PHE A 84 10.62 -9.48 5.84
C PHE A 84 10.94 -10.78 6.56
N LYS A 85 12.19 -10.98 7.00
CA LYS A 85 12.58 -12.15 7.80
C LYS A 85 11.79 -12.24 9.11
N LEU A 86 11.57 -11.10 9.78
CA LEU A 86 10.72 -11.06 10.97
C LEU A 86 9.26 -11.37 10.64
N LEU A 87 8.74 -10.87 9.51
CA LEU A 87 7.38 -11.14 9.06
C LEU A 87 7.19 -12.65 8.81
N HIS A 88 8.11 -13.27 8.09
CA HIS A 88 8.16 -14.72 7.85
C HIS A 88 8.12 -15.51 9.16
N ARG A 89 8.97 -15.16 10.13
CA ARG A 89 9.00 -15.84 11.43
C ARG A 89 7.70 -15.67 12.20
N CYS A 90 7.14 -14.45 12.26
CA CYS A 90 5.88 -14.17 12.94
C CYS A 90 4.70 -14.92 12.30
N LEU A 91 4.69 -15.00 10.97
CA LEU A 91 3.71 -15.77 10.21
C LEU A 91 3.70 -17.24 10.64
N TRP A 92 4.85 -17.90 10.56
CA TRP A 92 4.96 -19.31 10.87
C TRP A 92 4.76 -19.62 12.34
N GLN A 93 5.14 -18.71 13.23
CA GLN A 93 4.86 -18.85 14.66
C GLN A 93 3.37 -18.78 14.94
N ALA A 94 2.65 -17.84 14.34
CA ALA A 94 1.19 -17.71 14.50
C ALA A 94 0.44 -18.93 13.92
N LEU A 95 0.89 -19.45 12.78
CA LEU A 95 0.29 -20.65 12.19
C LEU A 95 0.57 -21.91 13.03
N LYS A 96 1.80 -22.04 13.55
CA LYS A 96 2.20 -23.18 14.39
C LYS A 96 1.40 -23.27 15.69
N THR A 97 1.15 -22.15 16.37
CA THR A 97 0.42 -22.13 17.65
C THR A 97 -1.04 -22.58 17.52
N ARG A 98 -1.58 -22.58 16.31
CA ARG A 98 -2.99 -22.91 16.03
C ARG A 98 -3.22 -24.38 15.66
N GLY A 99 -2.15 -25.15 15.45
CA GLY A 99 -2.22 -26.61 15.30
C GLY A 99 -2.89 -27.11 14.02
N ALA A 100 -3.17 -26.24 13.05
CA ALA A 100 -3.72 -26.65 11.77
C ALA A 100 -2.68 -27.41 10.92
N PRO A 101 -3.04 -28.54 10.28
CA PRO A 101 -2.13 -29.27 9.42
C PRO A 101 -1.88 -28.46 8.14
N ILE A 102 -0.67 -27.93 7.99
CA ILE A 102 -0.22 -27.24 6.77
C ILE A 102 0.61 -28.23 5.95
N SER A 103 0.21 -28.46 4.71
CA SER A 103 0.94 -29.34 3.80
C SER A 103 2.29 -28.74 3.40
N GLN A 104 3.24 -29.59 2.99
CA GLN A 104 4.54 -29.12 2.48
C GLN A 104 4.37 -28.22 1.26
N GLY A 105 3.40 -28.50 0.39
CA GLY A 105 3.11 -27.68 -0.79
C GLY A 105 2.63 -26.27 -0.45
N GLU A 106 1.71 -26.15 0.52
CA GLU A 106 1.25 -24.85 1.02
C GLU A 106 2.39 -24.05 1.64
N ARG A 107 3.27 -24.73 2.39
CA ARG A 107 4.45 -24.10 2.96
C ARG A 107 5.40 -23.53 1.91
N LEU A 108 5.74 -24.32 0.90
CA LEU A 108 6.59 -23.88 -0.19
C LEU A 108 5.96 -22.72 -0.97
N ALA A 109 4.65 -22.78 -1.24
CA ALA A 109 3.94 -21.72 -1.94
C ALA A 109 3.94 -20.39 -1.16
N ALA A 110 3.79 -20.44 0.17
CA ALA A 110 3.84 -19.24 1.00
C ALA A 110 5.26 -18.66 1.15
N ASP A 111 6.27 -19.52 1.28
CA ASP A 111 7.67 -19.11 1.32
C ASP A 111 8.06 -18.45 -0.03
N GLU A 112 7.72 -19.08 -1.16
CA GLU A 112 7.93 -18.53 -2.51
C GLU A 112 7.22 -17.19 -2.70
N TRP A 113 5.97 -17.07 -2.24
CA TRP A 113 5.22 -15.82 -2.33
C TRP A 113 5.89 -14.67 -1.55
N LEU A 114 6.45 -14.95 -0.37
CA LEU A 114 7.15 -13.95 0.43
C LEU A 114 8.50 -13.55 -0.19
N ASP A 115 9.21 -14.51 -0.78
CA ASP A 115 10.48 -14.27 -1.47
C ASP A 115 10.27 -13.39 -2.70
N GLU A 116 9.24 -13.66 -3.50
CA GLU A 116 8.86 -12.83 -4.65
C GLU A 116 8.40 -11.42 -4.24
N ALA A 117 7.63 -11.31 -3.15
CA ALA A 117 7.24 -10.01 -2.60
C ALA A 117 8.45 -9.19 -2.12
N LEU A 118 9.46 -9.83 -1.52
CA LEU A 118 10.72 -9.19 -1.13
C LEU A 118 11.52 -8.76 -2.37
N ALA A 119 11.63 -9.62 -3.38
CA ALA A 119 12.33 -9.30 -4.63
C ALA A 119 11.72 -8.07 -5.31
N GLU A 120 10.40 -8.03 -5.50
CA GLU A 120 9.71 -6.89 -6.11
C GLU A 120 9.87 -5.62 -5.26
N ALA A 121 9.81 -5.72 -3.93
CA ALA A 121 10.05 -4.58 -3.05
C ALA A 121 11.48 -4.01 -3.17
N LEU A 122 12.48 -4.88 -3.26
CA LEU A 122 13.88 -4.49 -3.46
C LEU A 122 14.10 -3.85 -4.84
N GLU A 123 13.58 -4.45 -5.90
CA GLU A 123 13.62 -3.86 -7.25
C GLU A 123 12.95 -2.48 -7.27
N ARG A 124 11.79 -2.34 -6.63
CA ARG A 124 11.06 -1.09 -6.56
C ARG A 124 11.83 -0.02 -5.76
N LEU A 125 12.54 -0.39 -4.70
CA LEU A 125 13.43 0.54 -3.99
C LEU A 125 14.59 0.98 -4.88
N GLU A 126 15.22 0.07 -5.60
CA GLU A 126 16.33 0.38 -6.51
C GLU A 126 15.89 1.31 -7.64
N ARG A 127 14.74 1.03 -8.27
CA ARG A 127 14.15 1.91 -9.30
C ARG A 127 13.92 3.33 -8.77
N VAL A 128 13.53 3.49 -7.50
CA VAL A 128 13.35 4.84 -6.93
C VAL A 128 14.67 5.50 -6.57
N ARG A 129 15.66 4.75 -6.07
CA ARG A 129 17.00 5.29 -5.85
C ARG A 129 17.61 5.83 -7.15
N LEU A 130 17.55 5.04 -8.22
CA LEU A 130 18.07 5.45 -9.53
C LEU A 130 17.34 6.68 -10.08
N ARG A 131 16.00 6.74 -9.93
CA ARG A 131 15.23 7.94 -10.32
C ARG A 131 15.64 9.15 -9.48
N ALA A 132 15.75 9.03 -8.16
CA ALA A 132 16.16 10.13 -7.29
C ALA A 132 17.57 10.64 -7.66
N ALA A 133 18.53 9.74 -7.84
CA ALA A 133 19.89 10.07 -8.28
C ALA A 133 19.89 10.75 -9.65
N SER A 134 19.03 10.33 -10.59
CA SER A 134 18.90 10.98 -11.89
C SER A 134 18.41 12.42 -11.76
N PHE A 135 17.45 12.71 -10.87
CA PHE A 135 16.99 14.08 -10.62
C PHE A 135 18.03 14.94 -9.92
N GLU A 136 18.86 14.37 -9.05
CA GLU A 136 19.98 15.09 -8.41
C GLU A 136 21.08 15.44 -9.42
N GLN A 137 21.34 14.57 -10.40
CA GLN A 137 22.31 14.80 -11.47
C GLN A 137 21.85 15.87 -12.47
N HIS A 138 20.55 15.92 -12.77
CA HIS A 138 19.95 16.99 -13.55
C HIS A 138 19.56 18.11 -12.60
N GLY A 139 20.57 18.86 -12.13
CA GLY A 139 20.38 20.05 -11.30
C GLY A 139 19.25 20.95 -11.84
N PRO A 140 18.57 21.73 -10.97
CA PRO A 140 17.39 22.49 -11.37
C PRO A 140 17.68 23.24 -12.65
N VAL A 141 16.90 22.96 -13.70
CA VAL A 141 16.95 23.71 -14.94
C VAL A 141 16.50 25.12 -14.60
N VAL A 142 17.46 25.96 -14.22
CA VAL A 142 17.28 27.40 -14.11
C VAL A 142 17.07 27.86 -15.54
N ILE A 143 15.81 27.97 -15.95
CA ILE A 143 15.46 28.61 -17.22
C ILE A 143 16.01 30.04 -17.10
N PRO A 144 17.04 30.42 -17.87
CA PRO A 144 17.53 31.78 -17.83
C PRO A 144 16.37 32.69 -18.23
N PRO A 145 16.13 33.82 -17.53
CA PRO A 145 15.25 34.82 -18.07
C PRO A 145 15.84 35.28 -19.40
N ILE A 146 15.29 34.78 -20.51
CA ILE A 146 15.74 35.13 -21.85
C ILE A 146 15.70 36.65 -21.94
N ALA A 147 16.88 37.24 -22.10
CA ALA A 147 17.06 38.65 -22.33
C ALA A 147 16.14 39.06 -23.49
N ARG A 148 15.16 39.92 -23.18
CA ARG A 148 14.28 40.56 -24.15
C ARG A 148 15.13 41.45 -25.05
N GLN A 149 15.67 40.90 -26.13
CA GLN A 149 16.16 41.72 -27.22
C GLN A 149 15.60 41.22 -28.55
N THR A 150 14.71 42.08 -29.05
CA THR A 150 14.46 42.41 -30.46
C THR A 150 13.92 41.33 -31.39
N ARG A 151 12.60 41.39 -31.63
CA ARG A 151 12.06 41.56 -32.99
C ARG A 151 10.58 41.91 -33.01
N ALA A 152 10.31 42.96 -33.80
CA ALA A 152 9.17 43.18 -34.70
C ALA A 152 7.73 43.09 -34.15
N ALA A 153 6.93 44.08 -34.56
CA ALA A 153 5.52 44.26 -34.22
C ALA A 153 4.68 42.97 -34.36
N VAL A 154 4.13 42.54 -33.23
CA VAL A 154 3.12 41.47 -33.12
C VAL A 154 1.76 42.17 -32.91
N PRO A 155 0.68 41.82 -33.64
CA PRO A 155 -0.63 42.41 -33.41
C PRO A 155 -1.14 42.04 -32.01
N PRO A 156 -2.00 42.88 -31.37
CA PRO A 156 -2.44 42.63 -30.00
C PRO A 156 -3.16 41.28 -29.89
N ARG A 157 -2.69 40.42 -28.98
CA ARG A 157 -3.38 39.19 -28.58
C ARG A 157 -4.71 39.54 -27.90
N PRO A 158 -5.79 38.78 -28.14
CA PRO A 158 -7.03 38.95 -27.40
C PRO A 158 -6.82 38.64 -25.92
N THR A 159 -7.36 39.50 -25.07
CA THR A 159 -7.40 39.31 -23.61
C THR A 159 -8.17 38.02 -23.27
N PRO A 160 -7.64 37.17 -22.36
CA PRO A 160 -8.38 36.01 -21.91
C PRO A 160 -9.63 36.47 -21.12
N PRO A 161 -10.75 35.75 -21.23
CA PRO A 161 -11.96 36.08 -20.48
C PRO A 161 -11.72 35.90 -18.97
N PRO A 162 -12.34 36.74 -18.12
CA PRO A 162 -12.21 36.60 -16.67
C PRO A 162 -12.80 35.27 -16.21
N LEU A 163 -12.09 34.61 -15.29
CA LEU A 163 -12.59 33.40 -14.62
C LEU A 163 -13.87 33.74 -13.82
N PRO A 164 -14.91 32.89 -13.86
CA PRO A 164 -16.10 33.10 -13.05
C PRO A 164 -15.72 33.07 -11.57
N ARG A 165 -15.99 34.15 -10.85
CA ARG A 165 -15.90 34.21 -9.39
C ARG A 165 -16.85 33.16 -8.83
N ARG A 166 -16.32 32.14 -8.15
CA ARG A 166 -17.12 31.28 -7.28
C ARG A 166 -17.79 32.17 -6.24
N ALA A 167 -19.11 32.31 -6.32
CA ALA A 167 -19.91 32.80 -5.22
C ALA A 167 -19.65 31.87 -4.03
N THR A 168 -19.18 32.43 -2.93
CA THR A 168 -19.20 31.75 -1.64
C THR A 168 -20.66 31.50 -1.30
N ALA A 169 -21.11 30.26 -1.49
CA ALA A 169 -22.42 29.83 -1.03
C ALA A 169 -22.45 30.00 0.49
N ARG A 170 -23.37 30.84 0.96
CA ARG A 170 -23.76 30.94 2.36
C ARG A 170 -24.30 29.57 2.79
N PRO A 171 -23.89 29.01 3.94
CA PRO A 171 -24.48 27.77 4.42
C PRO A 171 -25.98 27.99 4.68
N ALA A 172 -26.80 27.10 4.12
CA ALA A 172 -28.24 27.05 4.41
C ALA A 172 -28.44 26.53 5.84
N PRO A 173 -29.45 27.02 6.58
CA PRO A 173 -29.85 26.42 7.85
C PRO A 173 -30.35 24.99 7.62
N ALA A 174 -30.03 24.10 8.57
CA ALA A 174 -30.42 22.70 8.56
C ALA A 174 -31.94 22.54 8.39
N ALA A 175 -32.34 21.66 7.47
CA ALA A 175 -33.72 21.20 7.39
C ALA A 175 -34.01 20.28 8.60
N PRO A 176 -35.19 20.38 9.22
CA PRO A 176 -35.60 19.46 10.28
C PRO A 176 -35.79 18.05 9.73
N GLU A 177 -35.32 17.06 10.49
CA GLU A 177 -35.46 15.64 10.21
C GLU A 177 -36.95 15.24 10.13
N PRO A 178 -37.37 14.39 9.17
CA PRO A 178 -38.70 13.81 9.20
C PRO A 178 -38.75 12.76 10.32
N ILE A 179 -39.56 13.06 11.34
CA ILE A 179 -40.01 12.10 12.34
C ILE A 179 -40.81 11.02 11.58
N LEU A 180 -40.33 9.77 11.61
CA LEU A 180 -41.11 8.63 11.19
C LEU A 180 -42.17 8.38 12.27
N GLU A 181 -43.41 8.80 12.00
CA GLU A 181 -44.59 8.35 12.73
C GLU A 181 -44.72 6.82 12.57
N LEU A 182 -44.43 6.10 13.65
CA LEU A 182 -44.75 4.69 13.79
C LEU A 182 -46.25 4.59 14.09
N GLU A 183 -47.02 4.05 13.15
CA GLU A 183 -48.40 3.65 13.42
C GLU A 183 -48.44 2.56 14.49
N PRO A 184 -49.35 2.63 15.49
CA PRO A 184 -49.51 1.59 16.48
C PRO A 184 -50.14 0.33 15.87
N ILE A 185 -49.50 -0.81 16.10
CA ILE A 185 -50.08 -2.13 15.85
C ILE A 185 -51.13 -2.38 16.92
N ASP A 186 -52.40 -2.48 16.52
CA ASP A 186 -53.49 -2.91 17.39
C ASP A 186 -53.35 -4.42 17.71
N PRO A 187 -53.45 -4.84 18.98
CA PRO A 187 -53.55 -6.24 19.35
C PRO A 187 -55.02 -6.71 19.28
N SER A 188 -55.28 -7.74 18.47
CA SER A 188 -56.47 -8.60 18.58
C SER A 188 -56.06 -10.06 18.50
#